data_AF-A0A2H2ZLX2-F1
#
_entry.id   AF-A0A2H2ZLX2-F1
#
_cell.length_a   1.000
_cell.length_b   1.000
_cell.length_c   1.000
_cell.angle_alpha   90.00
_cell.angle_beta   90.00
_cell.angle_gamma   90.00
#
_symmetry.space_group_name_H-M   'P 1'
#
loop_
_entity.id
_entity.type
_entity.pdbx_description
1 polymer ?
#
loop_
_entity_poly.entity_id
_entity_poly.type
_entity_poly.pdbx_seq_one_letter_code
_entity_poly.pdbx_strand_id
1 'polypeptide(L)'
;MEFSGEDIVIDGHGSGTINGQGQVWYDLALGVGGLYGRPIPFCLRNVKNAVAKNFKILQSGKWNFVMVESQNVLVDNIYLSSTSDDFQANPGNLGNTDGFDTINSNNITIQNSWANVGDDCVSFKPGSTNMHVKNLTCYNSAGIAIGSLGQYEGVRDVVENITAEDVSLYGSRNGAYIKTYVGKRTYWPPQGGGGGNGYVRNVGMSAGTSLSTRFGVLVPYPDYIYQSSRTSTLKTSQRHLF
;
A
#
# COMPACT_ATOMS: atom_id res chain seq x y z
N MET A 1 8.01 -9.22 -12.69
CA MET A 1 9.31 -9.82 -12.34
C MET A 1 9.28 -10.16 -10.86
N GLU A 2 9.92 -11.27 -10.47
CA GLU A 2 10.02 -11.69 -9.07
C GLU A 2 11.49 -12.00 -8.75
N PHE A 3 11.99 -11.47 -7.63
CA PHE A 3 13.33 -11.70 -7.12
C PHE A 3 13.25 -12.34 -5.73
N SER A 4 14.17 -13.26 -5.46
CA SER A 4 14.31 -13.97 -4.18
C SER A 4 15.80 -14.20 -3.86
N GLY A 5 16.14 -14.32 -2.57
CA GLY A 5 17.51 -14.55 -2.12
C GLY A 5 18.00 -13.57 -1.04
N GLU A 6 19.30 -13.60 -0.77
CA GLU A 6 19.94 -12.77 0.26
C GLU A 6 21.00 -11.83 -0.33
N ASP A 7 21.23 -10.68 0.31
CA ASP A 7 22.28 -9.70 -0.03
C ASP A 7 22.18 -9.18 -1.48
N ILE A 8 20.96 -8.76 -1.85
CA ILE A 8 20.61 -8.33 -3.22
C ILE A 8 20.62 -6.82 -3.34
N VAL A 9 21.23 -6.30 -4.41
CA VAL A 9 21.09 -4.89 -4.82
C VAL A 9 20.47 -4.82 -6.22
N ILE A 10 19.31 -4.18 -6.32
CA ILE A 10 18.63 -3.86 -7.57
C ILE A 10 18.68 -2.35 -7.73
N ASP A 11 19.48 -1.87 -8.68
CA ASP A 11 19.68 -0.44 -8.95
C ASP A 11 19.32 -0.13 -10.41
N GLY A 12 18.36 0.78 -10.62
CA GLY A 12 18.02 1.27 -11.95
C GLY A 12 18.92 2.40 -12.45
N HIS A 13 19.87 2.86 -11.64
CA HIS A 13 20.80 3.94 -11.97
C HIS A 13 20.13 5.23 -12.46
N GLY A 14 18.89 5.49 -12.03
CA GLY A 14 18.13 6.70 -12.32
C GLY A 14 17.38 6.68 -13.67
N SER A 15 17.66 5.70 -14.53
CA SER A 15 17.02 5.56 -15.85
C SER A 15 16.21 4.27 -16.02
N GLY A 16 16.43 3.27 -15.19
CA GLY A 16 15.73 1.98 -15.23
C GLY A 16 14.21 2.18 -15.17
N THR A 17 13.49 1.58 -16.14
CA THR A 17 12.04 1.72 -16.25
C THR A 17 11.40 0.38 -16.58
N ILE A 18 10.38 0.01 -15.81
CA ILE A 18 9.52 -1.14 -16.06
C ILE A 18 8.17 -0.61 -16.51
N ASN A 19 7.78 -0.86 -17.75
CA ASN A 19 6.45 -0.50 -18.25
C ASN A 19 5.56 -1.73 -18.29
N GLY A 20 4.53 -1.75 -17.44
CA GLY A 20 3.59 -2.87 -17.31
C GLY A 20 2.46 -2.88 -18.34
N GLN A 21 2.35 -1.84 -19.19
CA GLN A 21 1.29 -1.70 -20.20
C GLN A 21 -0.13 -1.87 -19.63
N GLY A 22 -0.39 -1.26 -18.48
CA GLY A 22 -1.56 -1.46 -17.63
C GLY A 22 -2.93 -1.15 -18.25
N GLN A 23 -3.03 -0.32 -19.29
CA GLN A 23 -4.32 0.16 -19.81
C GLN A 23 -5.28 -0.99 -20.15
N VAL A 24 -4.79 -2.00 -20.87
CA VAL A 24 -5.58 -3.19 -21.23
C VAL A 24 -6.19 -3.85 -19.99
N TRP A 25 -5.48 -3.87 -18.87
CA TRP A 25 -5.95 -4.45 -17.61
C TRP A 25 -6.97 -3.56 -16.90
N TYR A 26 -6.89 -2.24 -17.04
CA TYR A 26 -7.86 -1.31 -16.47
C TYR A 26 -9.20 -1.43 -17.22
N ASP A 27 -9.14 -1.52 -18.54
CA ASP A 27 -10.30 -1.69 -19.41
C ASP A 27 -10.99 -3.04 -19.14
N LEU A 28 -10.21 -4.09 -18.94
CA LEU A 28 -10.73 -5.42 -18.57
C LEU A 28 -11.32 -5.45 -17.15
N ALA A 29 -10.73 -4.71 -16.21
CA ALA A 29 -11.16 -4.71 -14.81
C ALA A 29 -12.43 -3.90 -14.58
N LEU A 30 -12.72 -2.87 -15.39
CA LEU A 30 -13.91 -2.01 -15.27
C LEU A 30 -14.13 -1.50 -13.83
N GLY A 31 -13.05 -1.05 -13.18
CA GLY A 31 -13.06 -0.60 -11.78
C GLY A 31 -13.27 -1.71 -10.74
N VAL A 32 -13.45 -2.97 -11.13
CA VAL A 32 -13.59 -4.12 -10.22
C VAL A 32 -12.21 -4.55 -9.73
N GLY A 33 -12.03 -4.50 -8.41
CA GLY A 33 -10.86 -5.06 -7.75
C GLY A 33 -10.83 -6.58 -7.85
N GLY A 34 -9.65 -7.16 -8.08
CA GLY A 34 -9.44 -8.61 -7.96
C GLY A 34 -9.64 -9.43 -9.23
N LEU A 35 -9.75 -8.81 -10.42
CA LEU A 35 -9.69 -9.55 -11.68
C LEU A 35 -8.42 -10.43 -11.73
N TYR A 36 -8.64 -11.74 -11.88
CA TYR A 36 -7.56 -12.73 -11.91
C TYR A 36 -6.63 -12.51 -13.12
N GLY A 37 -5.35 -12.82 -12.94
CA GLY A 37 -4.35 -12.76 -14.01
C GLY A 37 -3.72 -11.38 -14.25
N ARG A 38 -4.19 -10.31 -13.59
CA ARG A 38 -3.56 -8.98 -13.67
C ARG A 38 -2.11 -9.03 -13.16
N PRO A 39 -1.11 -8.62 -13.97
CA PRO A 39 0.30 -8.79 -13.65
C PRO A 39 0.80 -7.79 -12.62
N ILE A 40 1.67 -8.26 -11.73
CA ILE A 40 2.46 -7.44 -10.81
C ILE A 40 3.86 -7.29 -11.43
N PRO A 41 4.30 -6.06 -11.79
CA PRO A 41 5.54 -5.86 -12.53
C PRO A 41 6.78 -6.07 -11.66
N PHE A 42 6.71 -5.84 -10.35
CA PHE A 42 7.86 -5.98 -9.45
C PHE A 42 7.49 -6.61 -8.11
N CYS A 43 8.14 -7.74 -7.79
CA CYS A 43 7.95 -8.50 -6.57
C CYS A 43 9.31 -8.86 -5.95
N LEU A 44 9.48 -8.55 -4.66
CA LEU A 44 10.51 -9.14 -3.82
C LEU A 44 9.85 -10.20 -2.95
N ARG A 45 10.19 -11.47 -3.16
CA ARG A 45 9.61 -12.61 -2.44
C ARG A 45 10.71 -13.36 -1.72
N ASN A 46 10.55 -13.61 -0.43
CA ASN A 46 11.54 -14.33 0.37
C ASN A 46 12.95 -13.74 0.20
N VAL A 47 13.02 -12.41 0.30
CA VAL A 47 14.25 -11.65 0.17
C VAL A 47 14.74 -11.22 1.54
N LYS A 48 16.05 -11.31 1.78
CA LYS A 48 16.69 -10.83 3.01
C LYS A 48 17.87 -9.92 2.69
N ASN A 49 18.02 -8.83 3.44
CA ASN A 49 19.11 -7.85 3.26
C ASN A 49 19.17 -7.34 1.82
N ALA A 50 18.16 -6.59 1.39
CA ALA A 50 18.11 -6.11 0.01
C ALA A 50 17.93 -4.61 -0.11
N VAL A 51 18.40 -4.09 -1.24
CA VAL A 51 18.21 -2.70 -1.64
C VAL A 51 17.59 -2.66 -3.03
N ALA A 52 16.46 -1.98 -3.18
CA ALA A 52 15.83 -1.68 -4.46
C ALA A 52 15.79 -0.17 -4.63
N LYS A 53 16.46 0.37 -5.67
CA LYS A 53 16.60 1.81 -5.80
C LYS A 53 16.71 2.37 -7.22
N ASN A 54 16.37 3.65 -7.36
CA ASN A 54 16.60 4.48 -8.55
C ASN A 54 15.96 3.96 -9.84
N PHE A 55 14.72 3.45 -9.78
CA PHE A 55 13.99 3.02 -10.98
C PHE A 55 12.52 3.42 -10.95
N LYS A 56 11.88 3.25 -12.11
CA LYS A 56 10.48 3.59 -12.35
C LYS A 56 9.65 2.36 -12.67
N ILE A 57 8.41 2.34 -12.20
CA ILE A 57 7.36 1.42 -12.65
C ILE A 57 6.22 2.25 -13.21
N LEU A 58 5.88 2.00 -14.46
CA LEU A 58 4.83 2.70 -15.19
C LEU A 58 3.72 1.71 -15.58
N GLN A 59 2.47 2.18 -15.49
CA GLN A 59 1.27 1.48 -15.94
C GLN A 59 1.24 0.04 -15.46
N SER A 60 1.24 -0.18 -14.15
CA SER A 60 1.17 -1.52 -13.59
C SER A 60 -0.20 -2.15 -13.87
N GLY A 61 -0.21 -3.42 -14.28
CA GLY A 61 -1.46 -4.17 -14.44
C GLY A 61 -2.21 -4.35 -13.13
N LYS A 62 -1.52 -4.42 -11.98
CA LYS A 62 -2.07 -4.55 -10.62
C LYS A 62 -1.21 -3.77 -9.62
N TRP A 63 -0.95 -4.29 -8.42
CA TRP A 63 -0.01 -3.74 -7.43
C TRP A 63 1.33 -3.46 -8.11
N ASN A 64 1.92 -2.29 -7.85
CA ASN A 64 3.14 -1.86 -8.54
C ASN A 64 4.38 -2.56 -7.98
N PHE A 65 4.57 -2.48 -6.65
CA PHE A 65 5.73 -3.01 -5.96
C PHE A 65 5.26 -3.81 -4.74
N VAL A 66 5.47 -5.12 -4.75
CA VAL A 66 5.12 -5.98 -3.60
C VAL A 66 6.36 -6.58 -2.94
N MET A 67 6.36 -6.61 -1.62
CA MET A 67 7.32 -7.33 -0.78
C MET A 67 6.56 -8.40 0.01
N VAL A 68 6.91 -9.66 -0.24
CA VAL A 68 6.27 -10.82 0.39
C VAL A 68 7.33 -11.61 1.14
N GLU A 69 7.06 -11.94 2.40
CA GLU A 69 7.94 -12.80 3.21
C GLU A 69 9.39 -12.28 3.25
N SER A 70 9.55 -10.96 3.26
CA SER A 70 10.86 -10.32 3.10
C SER A 70 11.32 -9.63 4.38
N GLN A 71 12.64 -9.55 4.56
CA GLN A 71 13.26 -9.02 5.77
C GLN A 71 14.45 -8.09 5.47
N ASN A 72 14.58 -7.00 6.22
CA ASN A 72 15.70 -6.06 6.10
C ASN A 72 15.82 -5.52 4.66
N VAL A 73 14.78 -4.86 4.17
CA VAL A 73 14.74 -4.30 2.81
C VAL A 73 14.70 -2.79 2.85
N LEU A 74 15.58 -2.16 2.07
CA LEU A 74 15.54 -0.73 1.76
C LEU A 74 15.00 -0.52 0.36
N VAL A 75 13.90 0.23 0.26
CA VAL A 75 13.33 0.73 -0.99
C VAL A 75 13.57 2.24 -1.03
N ASP A 76 14.32 2.72 -2.02
CA ASP A 76 14.79 4.10 -2.06
C ASP A 76 14.67 4.71 -3.45
N ASN A 77 14.11 5.92 -3.56
CA ASN A 77 14.02 6.63 -4.85
C ASN A 77 13.32 5.82 -5.95
N ILE A 78 12.13 5.31 -5.64
CA ILE A 78 11.26 4.61 -6.58
C ILE A 78 10.15 5.54 -7.07
N TYR A 79 9.92 5.54 -8.38
CA TYR A 79 8.84 6.29 -9.01
C TYR A 79 7.76 5.34 -9.55
N LEU A 80 6.54 5.47 -9.06
CA LEU A 80 5.39 4.64 -9.47
C LEU A 80 4.33 5.52 -10.13
N SER A 81 3.88 5.16 -11.34
CA SER A 81 2.78 5.88 -12.00
C SER A 81 1.86 4.93 -12.75
N SER A 82 0.59 4.85 -12.34
CA SER A 82 -0.47 4.13 -13.03
C SER A 82 -1.66 5.07 -13.22
N THR A 83 -2.00 5.37 -14.48
CA THR A 83 -3.03 6.35 -14.86
C THR A 83 -3.81 5.82 -16.05
N SER A 84 -5.14 5.88 -16.01
CA SER A 84 -5.99 5.58 -17.18
C SER A 84 -6.31 6.85 -17.94
N ASP A 85 -6.44 6.76 -19.26
CA ASP A 85 -7.04 7.78 -20.12
C ASP A 85 -8.57 7.63 -20.25
N ASP A 86 -9.10 6.42 -20.00
CA ASP A 86 -10.52 6.16 -19.85
C ASP A 86 -10.99 6.33 -18.39
N PHE A 87 -11.29 7.58 -18.03
CA PHE A 87 -11.85 7.93 -16.72
C PHE A 87 -13.36 7.65 -16.60
N GLN A 88 -14.06 7.38 -17.72
CA GLN A 88 -15.50 7.10 -17.71
C GLN A 88 -15.76 5.65 -17.33
N ALA A 89 -14.96 4.70 -17.83
CA ALA A 89 -14.99 3.31 -17.38
C ALA A 89 -14.42 3.14 -15.96
N ASN A 90 -13.46 4.01 -15.57
CA ASN A 90 -12.72 3.91 -14.32
C ASN A 90 -12.72 5.26 -13.56
N PRO A 91 -13.83 5.66 -12.89
CA PRO A 91 -14.00 6.98 -12.29
C PRO A 91 -13.12 7.21 -11.06
N GLY A 92 -11.81 7.36 -11.28
CA GLY A 92 -10.80 7.57 -10.24
C GLY A 92 -10.48 6.32 -9.41
N ASN A 93 -10.84 5.12 -9.89
CA ASN A 93 -10.47 3.86 -9.25
C ASN A 93 -9.99 2.87 -10.32
N LEU A 94 -8.67 2.80 -10.52
CA LEU A 94 -8.04 1.81 -11.39
C LEU A 94 -8.03 0.40 -10.77
N GLY A 95 -8.55 0.27 -9.54
CA GLY A 95 -8.69 -0.96 -8.76
C GLY A 95 -7.37 -1.70 -8.56
N ASN A 96 -6.90 -1.86 -7.33
CA ASN A 96 -5.70 -2.64 -7.02
C ASN A 96 -4.42 -2.23 -7.78
N THR A 97 -4.27 -0.95 -8.12
CA THR A 97 -2.98 -0.40 -8.59
C THR A 97 -2.17 0.17 -7.44
N ASP A 98 -2.21 -0.49 -6.29
CA ASP A 98 -1.51 -0.12 -5.05
C ASP A 98 -0.03 0.21 -5.34
N GLY A 99 0.53 1.20 -4.64
CA GLY A 99 1.92 1.62 -4.79
C GLY A 99 2.88 0.57 -4.23
N PHE A 100 3.01 0.56 -2.90
CA PHE A 100 3.86 -0.39 -2.18
C PHE A 100 3.02 -1.31 -1.29
N ASP A 101 3.10 -2.62 -1.51
CA ASP A 101 2.47 -3.63 -0.66
C ASP A 101 3.52 -4.40 0.13
N THR A 102 3.20 -4.66 1.40
CA THR A 102 3.98 -5.57 2.25
C THR A 102 3.07 -6.66 2.78
N ILE A 103 3.52 -7.91 2.71
CA ILE A 103 2.82 -9.11 3.20
C ILE A 103 3.83 -9.95 3.97
N ASN A 104 3.53 -10.35 5.21
CA ASN A 104 4.41 -11.20 6.03
C ASN A 104 5.88 -10.74 6.06
N SER A 105 6.10 -9.42 6.09
CA SER A 105 7.44 -8.83 5.93
C SER A 105 7.85 -8.05 7.17
N ASN A 106 9.15 -7.99 7.45
CA ASN A 106 9.69 -7.40 8.68
C ASN A 106 10.88 -6.49 8.41
N ASN A 107 10.95 -5.34 9.08
CA ASN A 107 12.07 -4.40 8.97
C ASN A 107 12.26 -3.91 7.52
N ILE A 108 11.23 -3.22 7.01
CA ILE A 108 11.23 -2.65 5.66
C ILE A 108 11.22 -1.13 5.77
N THR A 109 12.10 -0.47 5.03
CA THR A 109 12.12 0.98 4.88
C THR A 109 11.76 1.36 3.44
N ILE A 110 10.76 2.21 3.28
CA ILE A 110 10.40 2.84 1.99
C ILE A 110 10.68 4.33 2.12
N GLN A 111 11.57 4.86 1.28
CA GLN A 111 11.96 6.25 1.38
C GLN A 111 12.19 6.96 0.04
N ASN A 112 12.14 8.29 0.09
CA ASN A 112 12.44 9.22 -1.01
C ASN A 112 11.70 8.88 -2.30
N SER A 113 10.47 8.38 -2.18
CA SER A 113 9.74 7.77 -3.29
C SER A 113 8.52 8.60 -3.67
N TRP A 114 8.01 8.33 -4.87
CA TRP A 114 6.86 9.04 -5.42
C TRP A 114 5.88 8.04 -6.05
N ALA A 115 4.59 8.21 -5.80
CA ALA A 115 3.55 7.33 -6.33
C ALA A 115 2.31 8.10 -6.80
N ASN A 116 1.90 7.91 -8.05
CA ASN A 116 0.58 8.31 -8.54
C ASN A 116 -0.16 7.06 -8.99
N VAL A 117 -1.15 6.66 -8.20
CA VAL A 117 -1.76 5.32 -8.26
C VAL A 117 -3.26 5.39 -7.99
N GLY A 118 -4.02 4.40 -8.43
CA GLY A 118 -5.48 4.38 -8.30
C GLY A 118 -6.03 3.74 -7.01
N ASP A 119 -5.15 3.17 -6.17
CA ASP A 119 -5.51 2.51 -4.91
C ASP A 119 -4.50 2.89 -3.79
N ASP A 120 -4.30 2.05 -2.77
CA ASP A 120 -3.40 2.33 -1.65
C ASP A 120 -2.04 2.87 -2.08
N CYS A 121 -1.56 3.95 -1.46
CA CYS A 121 -0.19 4.38 -1.72
C CYS A 121 0.81 3.40 -1.08
N VAL A 122 0.53 3.02 0.17
CA VAL A 122 1.21 1.93 0.87
C VAL A 122 0.14 1.07 1.53
N SER A 123 0.24 -0.25 1.40
CA SER A 123 -0.62 -1.22 2.05
C SER A 123 0.20 -2.15 2.93
N PHE A 124 -0.01 -2.07 4.24
CA PHE A 124 0.57 -3.00 5.22
C PHE A 124 -0.38 -4.17 5.43
N LYS A 125 -0.27 -5.22 4.60
CA LYS A 125 -1.10 -6.43 4.73
C LYS A 125 -0.68 -7.24 5.97
N PRO A 126 -1.46 -8.26 6.37
CA PRO A 126 -1.13 -9.10 7.53
C PRO A 126 0.32 -9.61 7.52
N GLY A 127 0.89 -9.69 8.72
CA GLY A 127 2.26 -10.09 8.99
C GLY A 127 3.30 -8.99 8.74
N SER A 128 2.87 -7.75 8.48
CA SER A 128 3.76 -6.60 8.30
C SER A 128 4.18 -6.02 9.64
N THR A 129 5.48 -6.08 9.97
CA THR A 129 6.04 -5.56 11.22
C THR A 129 7.29 -4.71 11.03
N ASN A 130 7.49 -3.74 11.93
CA ASN A 130 8.68 -2.87 11.93
C ASN A 130 8.87 -2.17 10.58
N MET A 131 7.88 -1.37 10.19
CA MET A 131 7.89 -0.67 8.91
C MET A 131 8.21 0.80 9.11
N HIS A 132 9.04 1.35 8.22
CA HIS A 132 9.36 2.76 8.19
C HIS A 132 9.08 3.34 6.80
N VAL A 133 8.22 4.35 6.73
CA VAL A 133 7.94 5.11 5.52
C VAL A 133 8.39 6.55 5.73
N LYS A 134 9.24 7.06 4.86
CA LYS A 134 9.82 8.40 5.01
C LYS A 134 9.90 9.16 3.70
N ASN A 135 9.52 10.42 3.69
CA ASN A 135 9.67 11.28 2.50
C ASN A 135 9.02 10.62 1.26
N LEU A 136 7.73 10.28 1.40
CA LEU A 136 6.93 9.64 0.36
C LEU A 136 5.87 10.63 -0.11
N THR A 137 5.80 10.87 -1.42
CA THR A 137 4.74 11.68 -2.01
C THR A 137 3.78 10.79 -2.79
N CYS A 138 2.48 10.89 -2.49
CA CYS A 138 1.44 10.15 -3.17
C CYS A 138 0.41 11.08 -3.81
N TYR A 139 -0.05 10.71 -5.01
CA TYR A 139 -1.11 11.37 -5.75
C TYR A 139 -2.25 10.39 -6.07
N ASN A 140 -3.49 10.89 -6.03
CA ASN A 140 -4.71 10.21 -6.48
C ASN A 140 -4.99 8.83 -5.86
N SER A 141 -4.31 8.52 -4.75
CA SER A 141 -4.31 7.21 -4.10
C SER A 141 -5.48 7.03 -3.13
N ALA A 142 -5.62 5.84 -2.58
CA ALA A 142 -6.54 5.57 -1.48
C ALA A 142 -6.02 6.08 -0.12
N GLY A 143 -4.73 6.39 0.00
CA GLY A 143 -4.05 6.73 1.25
C GLY A 143 -3.12 5.63 1.75
N ILE A 144 -2.73 5.70 3.02
CA ILE A 144 -1.92 4.68 3.71
C ILE A 144 -2.84 3.66 4.38
N ALA A 145 -2.85 2.42 3.91
CA ALA A 145 -3.70 1.37 4.44
C ALA A 145 -2.96 0.43 5.39
N ILE A 146 -3.62 0.10 6.50
CA ILE A 146 -3.26 -0.98 7.41
C ILE A 146 -4.27 -2.10 7.18
N GLY A 147 -3.86 -3.17 6.50
CA GLY A 147 -4.71 -4.29 6.12
C GLY A 147 -5.01 -4.39 4.61
N SER A 148 -6.03 -5.14 4.21
CA SER A 148 -7.08 -5.72 5.05
C SER A 148 -6.62 -6.85 5.98
N LEU A 149 -7.04 -6.81 7.24
CA LEU A 149 -6.85 -7.87 8.24
C LEU A 149 -8.14 -8.70 8.45
N GLY A 150 -8.01 -9.90 9.00
CA GLY A 150 -9.11 -10.78 9.41
C GLY A 150 -9.69 -11.62 8.28
N GLN A 151 -8.95 -11.84 7.18
CA GLN A 151 -9.51 -12.48 5.99
C GLN A 151 -9.88 -13.96 6.20
N TYR A 152 -9.07 -14.69 6.96
CA TYR A 152 -9.18 -16.14 7.07
C TYR A 152 -9.52 -16.55 8.51
N GLU A 153 -10.57 -17.34 8.67
CA GLU A 153 -10.93 -17.94 9.96
C GLU A 153 -9.81 -18.85 10.47
N GLY A 154 -9.55 -18.79 11.78
CA GLY A 154 -8.44 -19.53 12.42
C GLY A 154 -7.04 -18.94 12.15
N VAL A 155 -6.93 -17.92 11.30
CA VAL A 155 -5.68 -17.18 11.08
C VAL A 155 -5.71 -15.89 11.89
N ARG A 156 -4.59 -15.63 12.58
CA ARG A 156 -4.40 -14.42 13.36
C ARG A 156 -3.55 -13.42 12.58
N ASP A 157 -4.16 -12.32 12.19
CA ASP A 157 -3.50 -11.26 11.43
C ASP A 157 -2.89 -10.22 12.37
N VAL A 158 -1.63 -9.86 12.11
CA VAL A 158 -0.88 -8.89 12.90
C VAL A 158 -0.30 -7.82 11.99
N VAL A 159 -0.47 -6.56 12.36
CA VAL A 159 0.32 -5.45 11.82
C VAL A 159 0.79 -4.59 12.97
N GLU A 160 2.10 -4.38 13.11
CA GLU A 160 2.62 -3.60 14.23
C GLU A 160 3.94 -2.87 13.98
N ASN A 161 4.20 -1.84 14.80
CA ASN A 161 5.40 -1.02 14.73
C ASN A 161 5.57 -0.36 13.36
N ILE A 162 4.59 0.47 12.99
CA ILE A 162 4.58 1.19 11.72
C ILE A 162 4.82 2.66 12.01
N THR A 163 5.86 3.24 11.41
CA THR A 163 6.14 4.67 11.48
C THR A 163 6.13 5.24 10.08
N ALA A 164 5.28 6.23 9.84
CA ALA A 164 5.29 7.03 8.63
C ALA A 164 5.60 8.50 8.96
N GLU A 165 6.59 9.10 8.31
CA GLU A 165 7.00 10.49 8.51
C GLU A 165 7.27 11.17 7.17
N ASP A 166 7.07 12.48 7.11
CA ASP A 166 7.25 13.29 5.90
C ASP A 166 6.46 12.74 4.69
N VAL A 167 5.23 12.28 4.92
CA VAL A 167 4.37 11.75 3.86
C VAL A 167 3.44 12.83 3.31
N SER A 168 3.47 13.07 2.01
CA SER A 168 2.56 14.01 1.34
C SER A 168 1.51 13.26 0.54
N LEU A 169 0.22 13.50 0.81
CA LEU A 169 -0.90 12.87 0.10
C LEU A 169 -1.73 13.95 -0.60
N TYR A 170 -1.82 13.89 -1.93
CA TYR A 170 -2.51 14.87 -2.76
C TYR A 170 -3.61 14.23 -3.60
N GLY A 171 -4.84 14.75 -3.50
CA GLY A 171 -5.98 14.18 -4.20
C GLY A 171 -6.34 12.76 -3.74
N SER A 172 -5.78 12.30 -2.62
CA SER A 172 -6.01 10.96 -2.10
C SER A 172 -7.35 10.84 -1.37
N ARG A 173 -7.94 9.64 -1.37
CA ARG A 173 -9.21 9.37 -0.69
C ARG A 173 -9.06 9.53 0.83
N ASN A 174 -8.03 8.93 1.41
CA ASN A 174 -7.79 8.96 2.86
C ASN A 174 -6.35 9.40 3.17
N GLY A 175 -6.12 9.83 4.41
CA GLY A 175 -4.78 9.99 4.98
C GLY A 175 -4.17 8.64 5.34
N ALA A 176 -4.58 8.09 6.49
CA ALA A 176 -4.33 6.70 6.87
C ALA A 176 -5.59 6.01 7.33
N TYR A 177 -5.66 4.69 7.18
CA TYR A 177 -6.85 3.95 7.55
C TYR A 177 -6.61 2.46 7.77
N ILE A 178 -7.43 1.85 8.64
CA ILE A 178 -7.40 0.41 8.91
C ILE A 178 -8.51 -0.27 8.11
N LYS A 179 -8.15 -1.29 7.33
CA LYS A 179 -9.08 -2.14 6.58
C LYS A 179 -9.21 -3.49 7.29
N THR A 180 -10.43 -3.96 7.46
CA THR A 180 -10.68 -5.27 8.07
C THR A 180 -11.77 -6.00 7.30
N TYR A 181 -11.67 -7.32 7.25
CA TYR A 181 -12.80 -8.17 6.91
C TYR A 181 -13.74 -8.26 8.11
N VAL A 182 -15.01 -8.53 7.83
CA VAL A 182 -16.02 -8.69 8.87
C VAL A 182 -15.71 -9.89 9.77
N GLY A 183 -16.07 -9.83 11.05
CA GLY A 183 -15.81 -10.89 12.05
C GLY A 183 -16.55 -12.21 11.85
N LYS A 184 -17.20 -12.40 10.70
CA LYS A 184 -17.83 -13.66 10.28
C LYS A 184 -17.52 -13.90 8.82
N ARG A 185 -17.36 -15.16 8.43
CA ARG A 185 -17.15 -15.51 7.03
C ARG A 185 -18.39 -15.14 6.19
N THR A 186 -18.25 -14.22 5.25
CA THR A 186 -19.34 -13.82 4.34
C THR A 186 -19.23 -14.44 2.96
N TYR A 187 -18.02 -14.81 2.54
CA TYR A 187 -17.72 -15.40 1.23
C TYR A 187 -16.52 -16.35 1.32
N TRP A 188 -16.07 -16.89 0.18
CA TRP A 188 -14.77 -17.57 0.08
C TRP A 188 -13.69 -16.53 -0.26
N PRO A 189 -12.59 -16.44 0.49
CA PRO A 189 -11.31 -15.91 -0.02
C PRO A 189 -10.89 -16.40 -1.44
N PRO A 190 -9.86 -15.83 -2.08
CA PRO A 190 -9.15 -14.62 -1.70
C PRO A 190 -9.89 -13.31 -2.06
N GLN A 191 -11.02 -13.33 -2.78
CA GLN A 191 -11.87 -12.15 -3.02
C GLN A 191 -13.19 -12.23 -2.23
N GLY A 192 -13.04 -12.55 -0.95
CA GLY A 192 -14.07 -12.76 0.05
C GLY A 192 -13.40 -13.17 1.36
N GLY A 193 -14.17 -13.50 2.39
CA GLY A 193 -13.62 -14.00 3.66
C GLY A 193 -14.26 -13.34 4.87
N GLY A 194 -13.50 -13.26 5.95
CA GLY A 194 -13.97 -12.83 7.27
C GLY A 194 -13.97 -13.98 8.27
N GLY A 195 -14.16 -13.63 9.53
CA GLY A 195 -14.03 -14.56 10.66
C GLY A 195 -12.61 -14.73 11.18
N GLY A 196 -11.62 -14.12 10.52
CA GLY A 196 -10.26 -14.02 11.06
C GLY A 196 -10.20 -13.02 12.21
N ASN A 197 -9.22 -13.19 13.11
CA ASN A 197 -8.96 -12.28 14.21
C ASN A 197 -7.58 -11.66 14.10
N GLY A 198 -7.27 -10.68 14.93
CA GLY A 198 -5.98 -10.00 14.81
C GLY A 198 -5.83 -8.77 15.69
N TYR A 199 -4.73 -8.05 15.49
CA TYR A 199 -4.51 -6.75 16.12
C TYR A 199 -3.66 -5.82 15.27
N VAL A 200 -3.85 -4.53 15.51
CA VAL A 200 -3.00 -3.46 15.01
C VAL A 200 -2.40 -2.71 16.20
N ARG A 201 -1.08 -2.58 16.25
CA ARG A 201 -0.38 -1.99 17.40
C ARG A 201 0.76 -1.06 17.00
N ASN A 202 0.91 0.03 17.73
CA ASN A 202 2.05 0.94 17.58
C ASN A 202 2.22 1.44 16.13
N VAL A 203 1.13 1.99 15.59
CA VAL A 203 1.09 2.62 14.27
C VAL A 203 1.01 4.14 14.48
N GLY A 204 1.92 4.88 13.86
CA GLY A 204 2.01 6.33 13.96
C GLY A 204 2.33 7.01 12.63
N MET A 205 1.67 8.13 12.38
CA MET A 205 2.06 9.10 11.34
C MET A 205 2.53 10.38 12.04
N SER A 206 3.69 10.92 11.66
CA SER A 206 4.30 12.05 12.35
C SER A 206 4.80 13.14 11.41
N ALA A 207 5.80 13.93 11.84
CA ALA A 207 6.18 15.26 11.33
C ALA A 207 6.25 15.40 9.80
N GLY A 208 6.05 16.62 9.29
CA GLY A 208 6.13 16.95 7.85
C GLY A 208 5.01 16.38 6.96
N THR A 209 4.12 15.56 7.52
CA THR A 209 3.00 14.98 6.77
C THR A 209 2.02 16.06 6.28
N SER A 210 1.79 16.10 4.97
CA SER A 210 0.85 17.01 4.31
C SER A 210 -0.33 16.24 3.75
N LEU A 211 -1.56 16.62 4.13
CA LEU A 211 -2.79 15.94 3.71
C LEU A 211 -3.67 16.89 2.91
N SER A 212 -3.79 16.63 1.62
CA SER A 212 -4.86 17.13 0.75
C SER A 212 -5.72 15.94 0.34
N THR A 213 -6.52 15.46 1.30
CA THR A 213 -7.28 14.22 1.19
C THR A 213 -8.77 14.46 1.41
N ARG A 214 -9.63 13.56 0.89
CA ARG A 214 -11.08 13.62 1.16
C ARG A 214 -11.42 13.31 2.62
N PHE A 215 -10.74 12.34 3.21
CA PHE A 215 -10.84 11.98 4.63
C PHE A 215 -9.46 11.98 5.28
N GLY A 216 -9.38 12.34 6.58
CA GLY A 216 -8.15 12.33 7.37
C GLY A 216 -7.71 10.91 7.76
N VAL A 217 -7.61 10.63 9.06
CA VAL A 217 -7.36 9.27 9.55
C VAL A 217 -8.70 8.57 9.81
N LEU A 218 -8.93 7.44 9.13
CA LEU A 218 -10.14 6.63 9.31
C LEU A 218 -9.83 5.33 10.04
N VAL A 219 -10.41 5.18 11.22
CA VAL A 219 -10.36 3.94 11.99
C VAL A 219 -11.79 3.44 12.12
N PRO A 220 -12.28 2.59 11.20
CA PRO A 220 -13.57 1.94 11.40
C PRO A 220 -13.43 1.01 12.61
N TYR A 221 -14.22 1.18 13.66
CA TYR A 221 -14.23 0.30 14.84
C TYR A 221 -14.58 -1.13 14.43
N PRO A 222 -13.64 -2.09 14.45
CA PRO A 222 -13.99 -3.48 14.24
C PRO A 222 -14.15 -4.12 15.62
N ASP A 223 -15.29 -4.73 15.92
CA ASP A 223 -15.52 -5.45 17.18
C ASP A 223 -14.53 -6.62 17.43
N TYR A 224 -13.63 -6.91 16.48
CA TYR A 224 -12.82 -8.14 16.42
C TYR A 224 -11.30 -7.93 16.26
N ILE A 225 -10.83 -6.69 16.09
CA ILE A 225 -9.41 -6.37 15.99
C ILE A 225 -9.07 -5.37 17.09
N TYR A 226 -8.22 -5.79 18.03
CA TYR A 226 -7.77 -4.93 19.12
C TYR A 226 -6.79 -3.88 18.58
N GLN A 227 -6.99 -2.62 18.97
CA GLN A 227 -6.16 -1.49 18.55
C GLN A 227 -5.53 -0.78 19.74
N SER A 228 -4.22 -0.50 19.62
CA SER A 228 -3.58 0.54 20.43
C SER A 228 -2.73 1.44 19.52
N SER A 229 -3.16 2.69 19.36
CA SER A 229 -2.47 3.72 18.57
C SER A 229 -2.10 4.89 19.47
N ARG A 230 -0.86 5.38 19.38
CA ARG A 230 -0.50 6.73 19.86
C ARG A 230 -0.74 7.70 18.71
N THR A 231 -1.93 8.28 18.63
CA THR A 231 -2.24 9.37 17.70
C THR A 231 -1.55 10.64 18.19
N SER A 232 -0.42 11.02 17.59
CA SER A 232 0.06 12.40 17.68
C SER A 232 -0.90 13.30 16.89
N THR A 233 -1.29 14.39 17.53
CA THR A 233 -2.31 15.35 17.10
C THR A 233 -2.08 15.85 15.67
N LEU A 234 -2.95 15.47 14.73
CA LEU A 234 -2.97 16.00 13.37
C LEU A 234 -3.61 17.39 13.37
N LYS A 235 -2.82 18.44 13.14
CA LYS A 235 -3.33 19.77 12.80
C LYS A 235 -3.80 19.76 11.35
N THR A 236 -5.09 19.58 11.12
CA THR A 236 -5.71 19.82 9.82
C THR A 236 -5.84 21.33 9.60
N SER A 237 -5.02 21.93 8.73
CA SER A 237 -5.37 23.25 8.19
C SER A 237 -6.26 23.05 6.96
N GLN A 238 -7.57 22.95 7.16
CA GLN A 238 -8.50 23.14 6.05
C GLN A 238 -8.41 24.60 5.62
N ARG A 239 -7.79 24.89 4.48
CA ARG A 239 -8.10 26.09 3.72
C ARG A 239 -9.13 25.70 2.68
N HIS A 240 -10.40 26.03 2.96
CA HIS A 240 -11.42 26.07 1.92
C HIS A 240 -11.01 27.14 0.91
N LEU A 241 -10.79 26.74 -0.33
CA LEU A 241 -10.90 27.62 -1.49
C LEU A 241 -12.25 27.27 -2.12
N PHE A 242 -13.08 28.32 -2.24
CA PHE A 242 -14.44 28.29 -2.76
C PHE A 242 -14.51 27.77 -4.20
#